data_AF-A0AB35BB83-F1
#
_entry.id   AF-A0AB35BB83-F1
#
_cell.length_a   1.000
_cell.length_b   1.000
_cell.length_c   1.000
_cell.angle_alpha   90.00
_cell.angle_beta   90.00
_cell.angle_gamma   90.00
#
_symmetry.space_group_name_H-M   'P 1'
#
loop_
_entity.id
_entity.type
_entity.pdbx_description
1 polymer ?
#
loop_
_entity_poly.entity_id
_entity_poly.type
_entity_poly.pdbx_seq_one_letter_code
_entity_poly.pdbx_strand_id
1 'polypeptide(L)'
;MSGLPSGVDGIIRAIFAYEFEDRDVVDEVVIGAIRSGEFGEYLDTVGSSGMFTPSVVDTIGTAWSKNPELLVDALLDGVRVG
;
A
#
# COMPACT_ATOMS: atom_id res chain seq x y z
N MET A 1 5.78 -12.92 -4.28
CA MET A 1 4.87 -11.81 -4.62
C MET A 1 5.42 -11.10 -5.85
N SER A 2 5.03 -11.51 -7.05
CA SER A 2 5.53 -10.93 -8.30
C SER A 2 4.45 -10.04 -8.92
N GLY A 3 4.70 -8.72 -8.91
CA GLY A 3 3.79 -7.72 -9.49
C GLY A 3 4.39 -6.30 -9.50
N LEU A 4 5.18 -5.95 -8.49
CA LEU A 4 5.91 -4.68 -8.41
C LEU A 4 7.41 -4.87 -8.66
N PRO A 5 8.13 -3.84 -9.17
CA PRO A 5 9.59 -3.87 -9.30
C PRO A 5 10.28 -4.14 -7.95
N SER A 6 11.41 -4.85 -7.97
CA SER A 6 12.19 -5.14 -6.76
C SER A 6 12.58 -3.84 -6.03
N GLY A 7 12.23 -3.73 -4.75
CA GLY A 7 12.50 -2.56 -3.90
C GLY A 7 11.32 -1.62 -3.71
N VAL A 8 10.35 -1.59 -4.64
CA VAL A 8 9.13 -0.75 -4.51
C VAL A 8 8.29 -1.19 -3.31
N ASP A 9 8.11 -2.50 -3.15
CA ASP A 9 7.34 -3.08 -2.05
C ASP A 9 7.90 -2.70 -0.66
N GLY A 10 9.22 -2.73 -0.50
CA GLY A 10 9.89 -2.34 0.74
C GLY A 10 9.69 -0.86 1.08
N ILE A 11 9.72 0.02 0.08
CA ILE A 11 9.48 1.46 0.27
C ILE A 11 8.01 1.72 0.62
N ILE A 12 7.06 1.05 -0.04
CA ILE A 12 5.63 1.17 0.28
C ILE A 12 5.36 0.77 1.74
N ARG A 13 5.92 -0.36 2.19
CA ARG A 13 5.83 -0.80 3.59
C ARG A 13 6.38 0.23 4.56
N ALA A 14 7.52 0.85 4.23
CA ALA A 14 8.11 1.91 5.06
C ALA A 14 7.24 3.17 5.11
N ILE A 15 6.65 3.58 3.99
CA ILE A 15 5.70 4.72 3.94
C ILE A 15 4.53 4.45 4.88
N PHE A 16 3.91 3.28 4.77
CA PHE A 16 2.74 2.94 5.60
C PHE A 16 3.08 2.72 7.07
N ALA A 17 4.22 2.12 7.38
CA ALA A 17 4.67 1.99 8.76
C ALA A 17 4.79 3.36 9.45
N TYR A 18 5.26 4.40 8.74
CA TYR A 18 5.35 5.77 9.28
C TYR A 18 3.99 6.47 9.36
N GLU A 19 3.18 6.39 8.31
CA GLU A 19 1.88 7.08 8.25
C GLU A 19 0.83 6.47 9.20
N PHE A 20 0.97 5.20 9.53
CA PHE A 20 0.03 4.45 10.37
C PHE A 20 0.62 3.99 11.71
N GLU A 21 1.82 4.45 12.10
CA GLU A 21 2.50 4.08 13.35
C GLU A 21 1.60 4.25 14.60
N ASP A 22 0.76 5.28 14.61
CA ASP A 22 -0.13 5.61 15.73
C ASP A 22 -1.56 5.07 15.58
N ARG A 23 -1.84 4.23 14.58
CA ARG A 23 -3.21 3.82 14.27
C ARG A 23 -3.37 2.31 14.07
N ASP A 24 -4.24 1.70 14.88
CA ASP A 24 -4.77 0.34 14.67
C ASP A 24 -5.81 0.33 13.51
N VAL A 25 -5.42 0.74 12.28
CA VAL A 25 -6.39 1.02 11.19
C VAL A 25 -6.84 -0.21 10.42
N VAL A 26 -6.04 -1.27 10.38
CA VAL A 26 -6.26 -2.37 9.42
C VAL A 26 -7.21 -3.41 10.04
N ASP A 27 -8.51 -3.12 10.01
CA ASP A 27 -9.57 -4.06 10.38
C ASP A 27 -10.19 -4.77 9.15
N GLU A 28 -11.12 -5.69 9.41
CA GLU A 28 -11.78 -6.48 8.34
C GLU A 28 -12.60 -5.61 7.38
N VAL A 29 -13.11 -4.46 7.84
CA VAL A 29 -13.87 -3.51 7.01
C VAL A 29 -12.94 -2.86 6.00
N VAL A 30 -11.77 -2.38 6.46
CA VAL A 30 -10.75 -1.78 5.59
C VAL A 30 -10.22 -2.80 4.58
N ILE A 31 -9.91 -4.03 5.03
CA ILE A 31 -9.47 -5.11 4.12
C ILE A 31 -10.55 -5.43 3.08
N GLY A 32 -11.83 -5.46 3.49
CA GLY A 32 -12.96 -5.66 2.60
C GLY A 32 -13.06 -4.57 1.52
N ALA A 33 -12.88 -3.31 1.90
CA ALA A 33 -12.89 -2.17 0.99
C ALA A 33 -11.71 -2.20 0.00
N ILE A 34 -10.50 -2.52 0.45
CA ILE A 34 -9.35 -2.67 -0.45
C ILE A 34 -9.60 -3.77 -1.49
N ARG A 35 -10.16 -4.90 -1.06
CA ARG A 35 -10.52 -6.02 -1.94
C ARG A 35 -11.64 -5.67 -2.93
N SER A 36 -12.52 -4.73 -2.61
CA SER A 36 -13.52 -4.19 -3.54
C SER A 36 -12.96 -3.13 -4.51
N GLY A 37 -11.71 -2.71 -4.33
CA GLY A 37 -11.01 -1.73 -5.18
C GLY A 37 -10.94 -0.33 -4.60
N GLU A 38 -11.34 -0.14 -3.34
CA GLU A 38 -11.26 1.14 -2.63
C GLU A 38 -9.85 1.32 -2.04
N PHE A 39 -8.89 1.70 -2.89
CA PHE A 39 -7.49 1.93 -2.49
C PHE A 39 -6.95 3.32 -2.83
N GLY A 40 -7.81 4.23 -3.30
CA GLY A 40 -7.39 5.56 -3.78
C GLY A 40 -6.61 6.36 -2.74
N GLU A 41 -7.05 6.34 -1.48
CA GLU A 41 -6.37 7.04 -0.38
C GLU A 41 -4.94 6.54 -0.16
N TYR A 42 -4.71 5.23 -0.25
CA TYR A 42 -3.39 4.63 -0.11
C TYR A 42 -2.47 4.99 -1.27
N LEU A 43 -3.04 5.11 -2.47
CA LEU A 43 -2.30 5.51 -3.66
C LEU A 43 -1.92 6.99 -3.59
N ASP A 44 -2.80 7.83 -3.08
CA ASP A 44 -2.54 9.25 -2.82
C ASP A 44 -1.44 9.44 -1.76
N THR A 45 -1.45 8.63 -0.69
CA THR A 45 -0.37 8.61 0.30
C THR A 45 0.97 8.24 -0.34
N VAL A 46 1.00 7.18 -1.15
CA VAL A 46 2.22 6.77 -1.88
C VAL A 46 2.70 7.88 -2.82
N GLY A 47 1.80 8.54 -3.55
CA GLY A 47 2.14 9.65 -4.43
C GLY A 47 2.65 10.89 -3.69
N SER A 48 2.05 11.20 -2.55
CA SER A 48 2.40 12.36 -1.72
C SER A 48 3.73 12.19 -0.97
N SER A 49 4.23 10.95 -0.84
CA SER A 49 5.51 10.66 -0.19
C SER A 49 6.73 11.29 -0.88
N GLY A 50 6.62 11.63 -2.17
CA GLY A 50 7.74 12.13 -2.98
C GLY A 50 8.79 11.07 -3.34
N MET A 51 8.60 9.80 -2.94
CA MET A 51 9.55 8.71 -3.18
C MET A 51 9.45 8.09 -4.57
N PHE A 52 8.35 8.34 -5.28
CA PHE A 52 8.06 7.74 -6.58
C PHE A 52 7.69 8.79 -7.62
N THR A 53 8.03 8.52 -8.88
CA THR A 53 7.54 9.31 -10.02
C THR A 53 6.06 8.99 -10.28
N PRO A 54 5.31 9.90 -10.94
CA PRO A 54 3.91 9.64 -11.27
C PRO A 54 3.68 8.33 -12.04
N SER A 55 4.57 8.00 -12.99
CA SER A 55 4.50 6.74 -13.75
C SER A 55 4.66 5.48 -12.89
N VAL A 56 5.42 5.56 -11.80
CA VAL A 56 5.58 4.45 -10.86
C VAL A 56 4.33 4.34 -9.98
N VAL A 57 3.74 5.47 -9.56
CA VAL A 57 2.45 5.49 -8.84
C VAL A 57 1.34 4.86 -9.70
N ASP A 58 1.25 5.20 -10.99
CA ASP A 58 0.28 4.58 -11.92
C ASP A 58 0.48 3.07 -12.04
N THR A 59 1.75 2.62 -12.05
CA THR A 59 2.08 1.19 -12.08
C THR A 59 1.65 0.49 -10.79
N ILE A 60 1.83 1.14 -9.63
CA ILE A 60 1.37 0.64 -8.33
C ILE A 60 -0.15 0.51 -8.31
N GLY A 61 -0.88 1.56 -8.71
CA GLY A 61 -2.35 1.53 -8.79
C GLY A 61 -2.87 0.44 -9.73
N THR A 62 -2.22 0.25 -10.88
CA THR A 62 -2.55 -0.84 -11.81
C THR A 62 -2.29 -2.21 -11.18
N ALA A 63 -1.21 -2.37 -10.41
CA ALA A 63 -0.89 -3.63 -9.74
C ALA A 63 -1.91 -3.96 -8.64
N TRP A 64 -2.30 -2.98 -7.82
CA TRP A 64 -3.30 -3.16 -6.77
C TRP A 64 -4.69 -3.44 -7.35
N SER A 65 -5.09 -2.78 -8.44
CA SER A 65 -6.33 -3.10 -9.13
C SER A 65 -6.39 -4.55 -9.64
N LYS A 66 -5.26 -5.10 -10.07
CA LYS A 66 -5.15 -6.50 -10.54
C LYS A 66 -5.03 -7.50 -9.40
N ASN A 67 -4.39 -7.11 -8.31
CA ASN A 67 -4.18 -7.95 -7.14
C ASN A 67 -4.18 -7.11 -5.84
N PRO A 68 -5.35 -6.88 -5.24
CA PRO A 68 -5.49 -6.07 -4.03
C PRO A 68 -4.71 -6.61 -2.83
N GLU A 69 -4.43 -7.92 -2.78
CA GLU A 69 -3.65 -8.53 -1.69
C GLU A 69 -2.24 -7.93 -1.58
N LEU A 70 -1.69 -7.34 -2.65
CA LEU A 70 -0.40 -6.64 -2.57
C LEU A 70 -0.44 -5.46 -1.59
N LEU A 71 -1.55 -4.72 -1.55
CA LEU A 71 -1.73 -3.62 -0.60
C LEU A 71 -2.04 -4.15 0.80
N VAL A 72 -2.92 -5.16 0.90
CA VAL A 72 -3.26 -5.79 2.19
C VAL A 72 -2.01 -6.33 2.87
N ASP A 73 -1.16 -7.07 2.16
CA ASP A 73 0.11 -7.59 2.67
C ASP A 73 1.04 -6.45 3.12
N ALA A 74 1.14 -5.38 2.34
CA ALA A 74 1.98 -4.22 2.69
C ALA A 74 1.51 -3.50 3.96
N LEU A 75 0.18 -3.37 4.15
CA LEU A 75 -0.41 -2.77 5.34
C LEU A 75 -0.21 -3.66 6.57
N LEU A 76 -0.48 -4.97 6.45
CA LEU A 76 -0.35 -5.91 7.57
C LEU A 76 1.10 -6.13 8.00
N ASP A 77 2.03 -6.13 7.05
CA ASP A 77 3.46 -6.26 7.38
C ASP A 77 4.06 -4.94 7.90
N GLY A 78 3.54 -3.78 7.50
CA GLY A 78 3.90 -2.49 8.08
C GLY A 78 3.52 -2.37 9.56
N VAL A 79 2.45 -3.06 9.98
CA VAL A 79 1.99 -3.14 11.39
C VAL A 79 2.84 -4.12 12.23
N ARG A 80 3.62 -5.02 11.61
CA ARG A 80 4.35 -6.08 12.32
C ARG A 80 5.70 -5.68 12.91
N VAL A 81 5.95 -4.38 13.12
CA VAL A 81 7.14 -3.88 13.83
C VAL A 81 6.71 -3.35 15.19
N GLY A 82 6.64 -4.29 16.15
CA GLY A 82 6.70 -4.03 17.59
C GLY A 82 7.93 -4.72 18.17
#